data_AF-A0A4Y2N1Y0-F1
#
_entry.id   AF-A0A4Y2N1Y0-F1
#
_cell.length_a   1.000
_cell.length_b   1.000
_cell.length_c   1.000
_cell.angle_alpha   90.00
_cell.angle_beta   90.00
_cell.angle_gamma   90.00
#
_symmetry.space_group_name_H-M   'P 1'
#
loop_
_entity.id
_entity.type
_entity.pdbx_description
1 polymer ?
#
loop_
_entity_poly.entity_id
_entity_poly.type
_entity_poly.pdbx_seq_one_letter_code
_entity_poly.pdbx_strand_id
1 'polypeptide(L)'
;EYSIPKYPGKLKTNWKKFEDTLKNSEFINPHFVNTVEQFDSIVCRLEDEIINAKISTSHPVKENYIYHDSKLRELNSERNLARKMFQTYRDSVLKRKHNKLNKQINKLDQKIENDTFTNELLNINATDGTVWKFVTPFKKKTKNIPSLNGPAGIANTDLEKANFLAESLETQFTLNNITNPDTEE
;
A
#
# COMPACT_ATOMS: atom_id res chain seq x y z
N GLU A 1 16.51 -17.63 33.61
CA GLU A 1 15.32 -18.12 32.91
C GLU A 1 14.79 -17.01 32.01
N TYR A 2 14.96 -17.14 30.70
CA TYR A 2 14.38 -16.20 29.73
C TYR A 2 13.02 -16.75 29.30
N SER A 3 11.95 -16.17 29.85
CA SER A 3 10.58 -16.46 29.40
C SER A 3 10.29 -15.69 28.11
N ILE A 4 9.61 -16.32 27.15
CA ILE A 4 9.12 -15.64 25.95
C ILE A 4 8.30 -14.42 26.41
N PRO A 5 8.64 -13.19 26.02
CA PRO A 5 7.78 -12.05 26.30
C PRO A 5 6.41 -12.36 25.70
N LYS A 6 5.35 -12.39 26.53
CA LYS A 6 3.96 -12.59 26.08
C LYS A 6 3.64 -11.55 25.01
N TYR A 7 3.89 -11.87 23.75
CA TYR A 7 3.59 -11.01 22.63
C TYR A 7 2.20 -11.43 22.11
N PRO A 8 1.18 -10.58 22.22
CA PRO A 8 -0.22 -10.94 21.93
C PRO A 8 -0.52 -10.97 20.42
N GLY A 9 0.44 -11.31 19.55
CA GLY A 9 0.29 -11.22 18.09
C GLY A 9 1.09 -12.25 17.31
N LYS A 10 0.82 -12.35 16.00
CA LYS A 10 1.51 -13.29 15.10
C LYS A 10 2.99 -12.89 14.95
N LEU A 11 3.89 -13.84 15.21
CA LEU A 11 5.32 -13.68 14.98
C LEU A 11 5.68 -14.21 13.59
N LYS A 12 6.63 -13.56 12.93
CA LYS A 12 7.24 -14.05 11.68
C LYS A 12 8.71 -14.31 11.92
N THR A 13 9.12 -15.56 11.76
CA THR A 13 10.51 -16.00 11.88
C THR A 13 11.24 -15.82 10.56
N ASN A 14 12.44 -15.28 10.61
CA ASN A 14 13.38 -15.36 9.50
C ASN A 14 14.08 -16.72 9.53
N TRP A 15 13.58 -17.68 8.75
CA TRP A 15 14.09 -19.06 8.73
C TRP A 15 15.55 -19.18 8.32
N LYS A 16 16.04 -18.33 7.42
CA LYS A 16 17.45 -18.32 7.01
C LYS A 16 18.34 -17.91 8.18
N LYS A 17 17.98 -16.83 8.87
CA LYS A 17 18.71 -16.38 10.07
C LYS A 17 18.63 -17.41 11.20
N PHE A 18 17.48 -18.07 11.36
CA PHE A 18 17.30 -19.15 12.33
C PHE A 18 18.23 -20.35 12.04
N GLU A 19 18.30 -20.77 10.79
CA GLU A 19 19.21 -21.82 10.35
C GLU A 19 20.68 -21.44 10.58
N ASP A 20 21.06 -20.21 10.22
CA ASP A 20 22.41 -19.70 10.47
C ASP A 20 22.73 -19.64 11.97
N THR A 21 21.78 -19.29 12.83
CA THR A 21 21.99 -19.27 14.29
C THR A 21 22.19 -20.67 14.87
N LEU A 22 21.49 -21.70 14.35
CA LEU A 22 21.66 -23.08 14.79
C LEU A 22 22.94 -23.73 14.21
N LYS A 23 23.38 -23.32 13.02
CA LYS A 23 24.64 -23.82 12.46
C LYS A 23 25.87 -23.31 13.22
N ASN A 24 25.75 -22.12 13.82
CA ASN A 24 26.82 -21.50 14.59
C ASN A 24 26.75 -21.84 16.09
N SER A 25 25.74 -22.58 16.56
CA SER A 25 25.70 -23.05 17.95
C SER A 25 26.58 -24.29 18.14
N GLU A 26 27.38 -24.28 19.20
CA GLU A 26 28.26 -25.39 19.56
C GLU A 26 27.46 -26.49 20.28
N PHE A 27 26.82 -27.36 19.49
CA PHE A 27 26.16 -28.54 20.03
C PHE A 27 27.19 -29.47 20.69
N ILE A 28 26.89 -29.97 21.90
CA ILE A 28 27.69 -31.04 22.52
C ILE A 28 27.64 -32.27 21.63
N ASN A 29 28.81 -32.83 21.32
CA ASN A 29 28.90 -34.08 20.60
C ASN A 29 28.32 -35.23 21.47
N PRO A 30 27.30 -35.96 20.98
CA PRO A 30 26.60 -36.99 21.75
C PRO A 30 27.50 -38.17 22.17
N HIS A 31 28.70 -38.31 21.59
CA HIS A 31 29.65 -39.35 21.96
C HIS A 31 30.31 -39.17 23.34
N PHE A 32 30.17 -38.01 23.99
CA PHE A 32 30.75 -37.74 25.32
C PHE A 32 29.76 -37.93 26.48
N VAL A 33 28.58 -38.47 26.20
CA VAL A 33 27.50 -38.65 27.18
C VAL A 33 27.58 -40.04 27.80
N ASN A 34 27.96 -40.12 29.07
CA ASN A 34 28.18 -41.40 29.76
C ASN A 34 27.21 -41.64 30.92
N THR A 35 26.37 -40.66 31.28
CA THR A 35 25.36 -40.79 32.33
C THR A 35 23.98 -40.30 31.88
N VAL A 36 22.94 -40.82 32.52
CA VAL A 36 21.54 -40.45 32.24
C VAL A 36 21.28 -38.97 32.56
N GLU A 37 21.85 -38.45 33.65
CA GLU A 37 21.72 -37.03 34.02
C GLU A 37 22.39 -36.10 33.00
N GLN A 38 23.52 -36.52 32.42
CA GLN A 38 24.17 -35.77 31.34
C GLN A 38 23.30 -35.74 30.09
N PHE A 39 22.62 -36.85 29.77
CA PHE A 39 21.69 -36.90 28.65
C PHE A 39 20.55 -35.90 28.82
N ASP A 40 19.88 -35.92 29.98
CA ASP A 40 18.76 -35.00 30.25
C ASP A 40 19.22 -33.53 30.21
N SER A 41 20.39 -33.22 30.75
CA SER A 41 20.95 -31.86 30.70
C SER A 41 21.22 -31.38 29.27
N ILE A 42 21.63 -32.28 28.38
CA ILE A 42 21.89 -31.95 26.97
C ILE A 42 20.59 -31.73 26.22
N VAL A 43 19.57 -32.55 26.48
CA VAL A 43 18.23 -32.38 25.90
C VAL A 43 17.66 -31.02 26.30
N CYS A 44 17.67 -30.68 27.59
CA CYS A 44 17.21 -29.37 28.08
C CYS A 44 17.96 -28.21 27.41
N ARG A 45 19.29 -28.32 27.27
CA ARG A 45 20.10 -27.29 26.65
C ARG A 45 19.83 -27.13 25.15
N LEU A 46 19.59 -28.24 24.45
CA LEU A 46 19.23 -28.24 23.03
C LEU A 46 17.85 -27.60 22.82
N GLU A 47 16.88 -27.92 23.69
CA GLU A 47 15.56 -27.28 23.67
C GLU A 47 15.67 -25.77 23.91
N ASP A 48 16.46 -25.34 24.89
CA ASP A 48 16.71 -23.93 25.16
C ASP A 48 17.37 -23.22 23.98
N GLU A 49 18.38 -23.83 23.35
CA GLU A 49 19.05 -23.26 22.17
C GLU A 49 18.06 -23.08 21.00
N ILE A 50 17.21 -24.08 20.73
CA ILE A 50 16.17 -24.00 19.68
C ILE A 50 15.17 -22.89 19.98
N ILE A 51 14.69 -22.81 21.22
CA ILE A 51 13.71 -21.80 21.66
C ILE A 51 14.33 -20.40 21.56
N ASN A 52 15.57 -20.22 22.06
CA ASN A 52 16.27 -18.94 22.04
C ASN A 52 16.59 -18.47 20.62
N ALA A 53 17.02 -19.38 19.74
CA ALA A 53 17.23 -19.09 18.33
C ALA A 53 15.92 -18.65 17.65
N LYS A 54 14.81 -19.33 17.96
CA LYS A 54 13.49 -19.02 17.42
C LYS A 54 13.01 -17.63 17.84
N ILE A 55 13.16 -17.28 19.12
CA ILE A 55 12.77 -15.96 19.65
C ILE A 55 13.63 -14.86 19.02
N SER A 56 14.94 -15.03 19.01
CA SER A 56 15.92 -14.02 18.54
C SER A 56 15.81 -13.69 17.05
N THR A 57 15.29 -14.65 16.26
CA THR A 57 15.12 -14.52 14.81
C THR A 57 13.67 -14.27 14.38
N SER A 58 12.76 -14.16 15.35
CA SER A 58 11.36 -13.81 15.13
C SER A 58 11.11 -12.35 15.41
N HIS A 59 10.27 -11.74 14.57
CA HIS A 59 9.83 -10.36 14.77
C HIS A 59 8.30 -10.30 14.80
N PRO A 60 7.75 -9.36 15.58
CA PRO A 60 6.31 -9.15 15.61
C PRO A 60 5.82 -8.66 14.25
N VAL A 61 4.83 -9.35 13.69
CA VAL A 61 4.13 -8.84 12.52
C VAL A 61 3.14 -7.81 13.02
N LYS A 62 3.33 -6.54 12.64
CA LYS A 62 2.29 -5.53 12.83
C LYS A 62 1.05 -6.02 12.08
N GLU A 63 -0.06 -6.18 12.79
CA GLU A 63 -1.33 -6.38 12.13
C GLU A 63 -1.62 -5.14 11.29
N ASN A 64 -1.58 -5.31 9.96
CA ASN A 64 -2.06 -4.30 9.04
C ASN A 64 -3.58 -4.27 9.17
N TYR A 65 -4.09 -3.61 10.21
CA TYR A 65 -5.49 -3.24 10.31
C TYR A 65 -5.77 -2.24 9.20
N ILE A 66 -6.03 -2.72 7.99
CA ILE A 66 -6.83 -1.94 7.07
C ILE A 66 -8.20 -1.90 7.73
N TYR A 67 -8.51 -0.80 8.43
CA TYR A 67 -9.81 -0.61 9.06
C TYR A 67 -10.85 -0.76 7.95
N HIS A 68 -11.53 -1.89 7.96
CA HIS A 68 -12.73 -2.11 7.19
C HIS A 68 -13.81 -2.18 8.24
N ASP A 69 -14.79 -1.28 8.14
CA ASP A 69 -16.02 -1.45 8.90
C ASP A 69 -16.49 -2.89 8.68
N SER A 70 -16.59 -3.64 9.79
CA SER A 70 -16.94 -5.06 9.79
C SER A 70 -18.20 -5.31 8.95
N LYS A 71 -19.15 -4.36 8.97
CA LYS A 71 -20.37 -4.41 8.20
C LYS A 71 -20.14 -4.23 6.70
N LEU A 72 -19.24 -3.34 6.32
CA LEU A 72 -18.87 -3.12 4.93
C LEU A 72 -18.21 -4.37 4.33
N ARG A 73 -17.39 -5.09 5.11
CA ARG A 73 -16.78 -6.35 4.69
C ARG A 73 -17.82 -7.44 4.41
N GLU A 74 -18.81 -7.58 5.29
CA GLU A 74 -19.93 -8.51 5.10
C GLU A 74 -20.76 -8.15 3.86
N LEU A 75 -21.14 -6.88 3.70
CA LEU A 75 -21.93 -6.45 2.55
C LEU A 75 -21.18 -6.67 1.23
N ASN A 76 -19.88 -6.43 1.19
CA ASN A 76 -19.05 -6.69 0.03
C ASN A 76 -18.98 -8.18 -0.33
N SER A 77 -18.84 -9.06 0.67
CA SER A 77 -18.82 -10.51 0.42
C SER A 77 -20.16 -11.01 -0.14
N GLU A 78 -21.28 -10.55 0.43
CA GLU A 78 -22.62 -10.87 -0.06
C GLU A 78 -22.88 -10.31 -1.47
N ARG A 79 -22.43 -9.08 -1.76
CA ARG A 79 -22.55 -8.47 -3.08
C ARG A 79 -21.78 -9.29 -4.11
N ASN A 80 -20.55 -9.68 -3.79
CA ASN A 80 -19.69 -10.47 -4.66
C ASN A 80 -20.29 -11.86 -4.92
N LEU A 81 -20.87 -12.49 -3.88
CA LEU A 81 -21.59 -13.75 -4.02
C LEU A 81 -22.81 -13.60 -4.94
N ALA A 82 -23.63 -12.56 -4.74
CA ALA A 82 -24.80 -12.30 -5.59
C ALA A 82 -24.41 -12.04 -7.06
N ARG A 83 -23.30 -11.31 -7.30
CA ARG A 83 -22.73 -11.12 -8.65
C ARG A 83 -22.32 -12.44 -9.27
N LYS A 84 -21.57 -13.27 -8.53
CA LYS A 84 -21.09 -14.58 -9.01
C LYS A 84 -22.27 -15.46 -9.40
N MET A 85 -23.25 -15.60 -8.51
CA MET A 85 -24.45 -16.41 -8.78
C MET A 85 -25.24 -15.85 -9.97
N PHE A 86 -25.38 -14.53 -10.11
CA PHE A 86 -26.02 -13.93 -11.28
C PHE A 86 -25.28 -14.24 -12.60
N GLN A 87 -23.94 -14.22 -12.59
CA GLN A 87 -23.16 -14.54 -13.79
C GLN A 87 -23.31 -16.01 -14.20
N THR A 88 -23.43 -16.91 -13.23
CA THR A 88 -23.64 -18.35 -13.45
C THR A 88 -25.06 -18.67 -13.95
N TYR A 89 -26.09 -18.20 -13.22
CA TYR A 89 -27.48 -18.63 -13.45
C TYR A 89 -28.32 -17.62 -14.24
N ARG A 90 -27.83 -16.39 -14.45
CA ARG A 90 -28.54 -15.30 -15.14
C ARG A 90 -29.90 -14.92 -14.54
N ASP A 91 -30.12 -15.22 -13.26
CA ASP A 91 -31.35 -14.89 -12.55
C ASP A 91 -31.46 -13.40 -12.16
N SER A 92 -32.54 -12.75 -12.61
CA SER A 92 -32.82 -11.34 -12.35
C SER A 92 -32.98 -11.00 -10.85
N VAL A 93 -33.40 -11.93 -10.00
CA VAL A 93 -33.53 -11.72 -8.55
C VAL A 93 -32.15 -11.48 -7.93
N LEU A 94 -31.16 -12.25 -8.35
CA LEU A 94 -29.76 -12.08 -7.93
C LEU A 94 -29.20 -10.74 -8.39
N LYS A 95 -29.56 -10.28 -9.59
CA LYS A 95 -29.17 -8.94 -10.08
C LYS A 95 -29.77 -7.82 -9.22
N ARG A 96 -31.05 -7.94 -8.83
CA ARG A 96 -31.68 -6.99 -7.91
C ARG A 96 -31.00 -7.00 -6.54
N LYS A 97 -30.71 -8.19 -5.99
CA LYS A 97 -29.97 -8.35 -4.72
C LYS A 97 -28.60 -7.66 -4.79
N HIS A 98 -27.83 -7.92 -5.85
CA HIS A 98 -26.56 -7.26 -6.10
C HIS A 98 -26.69 -5.73 -6.09
N ASN A 99 -27.64 -5.18 -6.85
CA ASN A 99 -27.85 -3.74 -6.93
C ASN A 99 -28.26 -3.12 -5.59
N LYS A 100 -29.12 -3.81 -4.81
CA LYS A 100 -29.51 -3.40 -3.47
C LYS A 100 -28.31 -3.35 -2.53
N LEU A 101 -27.50 -4.39 -2.50
CA LEU A 101 -26.28 -4.46 -1.69
C LEU A 101 -25.28 -3.37 -2.10
N ASN A 102 -25.13 -3.11 -3.40
CA ASN A 102 -24.25 -2.04 -3.88
C ASN A 102 -24.72 -0.65 -3.41
N LYS A 103 -26.03 -0.38 -3.41
CA LYS A 103 -26.57 0.87 -2.85
C LYS A 103 -26.33 0.99 -1.34
N GLN A 104 -26.44 -0.12 -0.60
CA GLN A 104 -26.18 -0.14 0.84
C GLN A 104 -24.70 0.13 1.16
N ILE A 105 -23.79 -0.48 0.38
CA ILE A 105 -22.34 -0.24 0.46
C ILE A 105 -22.05 1.24 0.24
N ASN A 106 -22.48 1.81 -0.89
CA ASN A 106 -22.22 3.23 -1.19
C ASN A 106 -22.77 4.17 -0.11
N LYS A 107 -23.95 3.87 0.45
CA LYS A 107 -24.54 4.67 1.53
C LYS A 107 -23.72 4.59 2.81
N LEU A 108 -23.21 3.40 3.14
CA LEU A 108 -22.38 3.19 4.32
C LEU A 108 -21.02 3.86 4.14
N ASP A 109 -20.40 3.75 2.96
CA ASP A 109 -19.15 4.43 2.62
C ASP A 109 -19.29 5.95 2.78
N GLN A 110 -20.33 6.55 2.18
CA GLN A 110 -20.61 7.98 2.35
C GLN A 110 -20.79 8.38 3.82
N LYS A 111 -21.43 7.54 4.61
CA LYS A 111 -21.60 7.79 6.04
C LYS A 111 -20.24 7.77 6.76
N ILE A 112 -19.42 6.76 6.49
CA ILE A 112 -18.08 6.64 7.08
C ILE A 112 -17.22 7.85 6.69
N GLU A 113 -17.21 8.22 5.41
CA GLU A 113 -16.48 9.40 4.93
C GLU A 113 -16.94 10.68 5.65
N ASN A 114 -18.25 10.92 5.74
CA ASN A 114 -18.79 12.08 6.46
C ASN A 114 -18.44 12.04 7.96
N ASP A 115 -18.57 10.90 8.62
CA ASP A 115 -18.24 10.73 10.03
C ASP A 115 -16.73 10.95 10.26
N THR A 116 -15.86 10.44 9.38
CA THR A 116 -14.41 10.70 9.46
C THR A 116 -14.09 12.17 9.26
N PHE A 117 -14.68 12.82 8.26
CA PHE A 117 -14.46 14.25 7.98
C PHE A 117 -14.96 15.14 9.12
N THR A 118 -16.13 14.86 9.68
CA THR A 118 -16.67 15.60 10.83
C THR A 118 -15.80 15.40 12.08
N ASN A 119 -15.33 14.19 12.34
CA ASN A 119 -14.38 13.92 13.42
C ASN A 119 -13.04 14.63 13.20
N GLU A 120 -12.52 14.67 11.98
CA GLU A 120 -11.34 15.45 11.66
C GLU A 120 -11.57 16.92 11.99
N LEU A 121 -12.67 17.52 11.50
CA LEU A 121 -13.01 18.92 11.77
C LEU A 121 -13.12 19.24 13.27
N LEU A 122 -13.73 18.37 14.06
CA LEU A 122 -13.86 18.55 15.51
C LEU A 122 -12.53 18.48 16.25
N ASN A 123 -11.58 17.69 15.73
CA ASN A 123 -10.26 17.49 16.34
C ASN A 123 -9.21 18.50 15.87
N ILE A 124 -9.54 19.41 14.95
CA ILE A 124 -8.63 20.46 14.49
C ILE A 124 -8.40 21.46 15.63
N ASN A 125 -7.13 21.74 15.91
CA ASN A 125 -6.70 22.70 16.91
C ASN A 125 -5.74 23.75 16.32
N ALA A 126 -5.90 25.00 16.77
CA ALA A 126 -5.09 26.13 16.32
C ALA A 126 -3.65 26.11 16.84
N THR A 127 -3.38 25.46 17.97
CA THR A 127 -2.07 25.54 18.65
C THR A 127 -1.08 24.45 18.26
N ASP A 128 -1.54 23.28 17.82
CA ASP A 128 -0.71 22.10 17.54
C ASP A 128 -0.31 21.96 16.05
N GLY A 129 -0.69 22.93 15.22
CA GLY A 129 -0.41 22.94 13.78
C GLY A 129 -1.29 21.99 12.96
N THR A 130 -2.29 21.32 13.55
CA THR A 130 -3.25 20.48 12.80
C THR A 130 -4.09 21.30 11.83
N VAL A 131 -4.51 22.52 12.20
CA VAL A 131 -5.15 23.49 11.29
C VAL A 131 -4.34 23.64 10.00
N TRP A 132 -3.02 23.83 10.10
CA TRP A 132 -2.17 24.04 8.93
C TRP A 132 -2.13 22.82 8.02
N LYS A 133 -2.05 21.60 8.57
CA LYS A 133 -2.12 20.37 7.79
C LYS A 133 -3.46 20.24 7.05
N PHE A 134 -4.56 20.56 7.73
CA PHE A 134 -5.90 20.51 7.14
C PHE A 134 -6.09 21.54 6.01
N VAL A 135 -5.64 22.78 6.17
CA VAL A 135 -5.86 23.84 5.16
C VAL A 135 -4.90 23.78 3.96
N THR A 136 -3.75 23.12 4.11
CA THR A 136 -2.69 23.11 3.08
C THR A 136 -3.16 22.56 1.72
N PRO A 137 -3.88 21.42 1.64
CA PRO A 137 -4.42 20.91 0.38
C PRO A 137 -5.34 21.92 -0.33
N PHE A 138 -6.18 22.66 0.41
CA PHE A 138 -7.09 23.64 -0.18
C PHE A 138 -6.38 24.88 -0.74
N LYS A 139 -5.19 25.21 -0.24
CA LYS A 139 -4.38 26.32 -0.74
C LYS A 139 -3.60 25.96 -2.01
N LYS A 140 -3.33 24.67 -2.26
CA LYS A 140 -2.62 24.22 -3.46
C LYS A 140 -3.55 24.34 -4.67
N LYS A 141 -3.39 25.41 -5.44
CA LYS A 141 -3.94 25.46 -6.80
C LYS A 141 -3.15 24.48 -7.67
N THR A 142 -3.64 23.25 -7.79
CA THR A 142 -3.11 22.31 -8.79
C THR A 142 -3.51 22.85 -10.16
N LYS A 143 -2.61 23.59 -10.81
CA LYS A 143 -2.78 23.90 -12.23
C LYS A 143 -2.59 22.59 -12.99
N ASN A 144 -3.64 22.13 -13.67
CA ASN A 144 -3.49 21.05 -14.62
C ASN A 144 -2.63 21.59 -15.76
N ILE A 145 -1.35 21.20 -15.82
CA ILE A 145 -0.47 21.56 -16.92
C ILE A 145 -0.90 20.69 -18.09
N PRO A 146 -1.41 21.27 -19.20
CA PRO A 146 -1.83 20.48 -20.34
C PRO A 146 -0.64 19.69 -20.90
N SER A 147 -0.90 18.51 -21.42
CA SER A 147 0.11 17.72 -22.10
C SER A 147 0.59 18.45 -23.36
N LEU A 148 1.90 18.36 -23.64
CA LEU A 148 2.47 18.87 -24.88
C LEU A 148 2.03 17.95 -26.02
N ASN A 149 1.10 18.44 -26.84
CA ASN A 149 0.51 17.69 -27.93
C ASN A 149 1.06 18.23 -29.25
N GLY A 150 1.78 17.39 -29.97
CA GLY A 150 2.27 17.68 -31.32
C GLY A 150 1.58 16.84 -32.39
N PRO A 151 1.96 17.03 -33.66
CA PRO A 151 1.43 16.24 -34.78
C PRO A 151 1.71 14.73 -34.63
N ALA A 152 2.80 14.36 -33.93
CA ALA A 152 3.14 12.98 -33.62
C ALA A 152 2.45 12.40 -32.36
N GLY A 153 1.62 13.20 -31.66
CA GLY A 153 0.92 12.80 -30.44
C GLY A 153 1.44 13.49 -29.17
N ILE A 154 1.23 12.85 -28.01
CA ILE A 154 1.59 13.39 -26.69
C ILE A 154 3.07 13.14 -26.41
N ALA A 155 3.82 14.20 -26.11
CA ALA A 155 5.23 14.09 -25.72
C ALA A 155 5.36 13.57 -24.28
N ASN A 156 5.80 12.32 -24.13
CA ASN A 156 5.93 11.65 -22.84
C ASN A 156 7.36 11.71 -22.32
N THR A 157 8.36 11.55 -23.20
CA THR A 157 9.78 11.62 -22.83
C THR A 157 10.30 13.05 -22.83
N ASP A 158 11.35 13.32 -22.06
CA ASP A 158 11.91 14.68 -22.00
C ASP A 158 12.57 15.09 -23.32
N LEU A 159 13.12 14.12 -24.08
CA LEU A 159 13.64 14.33 -25.43
C LEU A 159 12.52 14.74 -26.40
N GLU A 160 11.38 14.04 -26.38
CA GLU A 160 10.22 14.39 -27.19
C GLU A 160 9.72 15.80 -26.88
N LYS A 161 9.64 16.18 -25.59
CA LYS A 161 9.22 17.52 -25.18
C LYS A 161 10.19 18.60 -25.67
N ALA A 162 11.50 18.34 -25.59
CA ALA A 162 12.52 19.28 -26.05
C ALA A 162 12.43 19.51 -27.56
N ASN A 163 12.31 18.44 -28.34
CA ASN A 163 12.17 18.53 -29.79
C ASN A 163 10.87 19.25 -30.17
N PHE A 164 9.76 18.95 -29.50
CA PHE A 164 8.49 19.61 -29.77
C PHE A 164 8.54 21.12 -29.53
N LEU A 165 9.16 21.54 -28.42
CA LEU A 165 9.36 22.96 -28.15
C LEU A 165 10.29 23.61 -29.18
N ALA A 166 11.35 22.92 -29.60
CA ALA A 166 12.26 23.43 -30.63
C ALA A 166 11.54 23.66 -31.97
N GLU A 167 10.80 22.66 -32.47
CA GLU A 167 10.02 22.76 -33.71
C GLU A 167 8.94 23.85 -33.63
N SER A 168 8.23 23.93 -32.50
CA SER A 168 7.20 24.97 -32.30
C SER A 168 7.79 26.37 -32.27
N LEU A 169 9.02 26.55 -31.76
CA LEU A 169 9.67 27.86 -31.75
C LEU A 169 10.21 28.19 -33.14
N GLU A 170 10.86 27.24 -33.81
CA GLU A 170 11.38 27.43 -35.17
C GLU A 170 10.28 27.91 -36.13
N THR A 171 9.11 27.28 -36.09
CA THR A 171 7.95 27.65 -36.92
C THR A 171 7.35 29.02 -36.58
N GLN A 172 7.43 29.46 -35.34
CA GLN A 172 6.92 30.78 -34.92
C GLN A 172 7.86 31.92 -35.33
N PHE A 173 9.16 31.65 -35.47
CA PHE A 173 10.18 32.65 -35.78
C PHE A 173 10.65 32.59 -37.24
N THR A 174 9.72 32.39 -38.18
CA THR A 174 10.02 32.51 -39.61
C THR A 174 9.89 33.95 -40.09
N LEU A 175 10.79 34.40 -40.97
CA LEU A 175 10.72 35.72 -41.59
C LEU A 175 9.43 35.84 -42.42
N ASN A 176 8.63 36.87 -42.14
CA ASN A 176 7.51 37.22 -43.00
C ASN A 176 8.04 37.65 -44.37
N ASN A 177 7.47 37.13 -45.45
CA ASN A 177 7.83 37.54 -46.79
C ASN A 177 7.13 38.87 -47.12
N ILE A 178 7.71 39.98 -46.67
CA ILE A 178 7.19 41.33 -46.90
C ILE A 178 7.70 41.82 -48.26
N THR A 179 7.40 41.11 -49.34
CA THR A 179 7.68 41.63 -50.70
C THR A 179 6.59 42.65 -51.02
N ASN A 180 6.95 43.94 -51.00
CA ASN A 180 6.11 44.99 -51.55
C ASN A 180 6.29 44.99 -53.08
N PRO A 181 5.26 44.68 -53.89
CA PRO A 181 5.40 44.65 -55.34
C PRO A 181 5.63 46.03 -55.97
N ASP A 182 5.47 47.13 -55.22
CA ASP A 182 5.54 48.50 -55.76
C ASP A 182 6.92 49.17 -55.64
N THR A 183 8.03 48.43 -55.50
CA THR A 183 9.37 49.04 -55.27
C THR A 183 10.42 48.64 -56.32
N GLU A 184 10.00 48.13 -57.49
CA GLU A 184 10.89 47.95 -58.64
C GLU A 184 10.36 48.70 -59.88
N GLU A 185 10.49 50.03 -59.88
CA GLU A 185 10.66 50.88 -61.08
C GLU A 185 11.74 51.95 -60.83
#